data_AF-A0A0S8CU19-F1
#
_entry.id   AF-A0A0S8CU19-F1
#
_cell.length_a   1.000
_cell.length_b   1.000
_cell.length_c   1.000
_cell.angle_alpha   90.00
_cell.angle_beta   90.00
_cell.angle_gamma   90.00
#
_symmetry.space_group_name_H-M   'P 1'
#
loop_
_entity.id
_entity.type
_entity.pdbx_description
1 polymer ?
#
loop_
_entity_poly.entity_id
_entity_poly.type
_entity_poly.pdbx_seq_one_letter_code
_entity_poly.pdbx_strand_id
1 'polypeptide(L)'
;MKNLELLKKLDECEYPAEFLVARLLGKKGALFRDWGAFIDSTNAVESLQNTIFYPFLKENAAAGIWRFLRYEHLWVYKRMNSKLRMRFGSYFVYHEINTLVVCLRYLSGTKQQRGRVVQELHNCLLHNDIQDILTRNINFIAILQALETRLTTYSELFAGLRAHYEKRGIAALEIFMRDCFLVSLLSVKQPSMLKSFLQYMVDFHNCMSLAKCLRWHREAEPILISGGNITVDRFQRAYFRQDLAPVLRFFRLKDVEGDTSDIQKLENALLKSISRKLQRWSLQRSVDADLLFYLWQQYCYTRNISMVLSTLLLDDEPVRRSIVA
;
A
#
# COMPACT_ATOMS: atom_id res chain seq x y z
N MET A 1 -20.22 8.35 -3.26
CA MET A 1 -20.65 6.94 -3.23
C MET A 1 -19.78 6.00 -4.05
N LYS A 2 -19.10 6.46 -5.11
CA LYS A 2 -18.30 5.60 -6.01
C LYS A 2 -17.24 4.70 -5.32
N ASN A 3 -16.58 5.16 -4.26
CA ASN A 3 -15.45 4.41 -3.63
C ASN A 3 -15.82 3.05 -3.04
N LEU A 4 -17.10 2.82 -2.69
CA LEU A 4 -17.57 1.53 -2.19
C LEU A 4 -17.84 0.51 -3.31
N GLU A 5 -17.91 0.94 -4.56
CA GLU A 5 -18.21 0.04 -5.69
C GLU A 5 -17.06 -0.90 -6.03
N LEU A 6 -15.85 -0.61 -5.55
CA LEU A 6 -14.66 -1.44 -5.72
C LEU A 6 -14.42 -2.41 -4.56
N LEU A 7 -15.13 -2.21 -3.45
CA LEU A 7 -14.98 -3.01 -2.23
C LEU A 7 -16.19 -3.92 -2.01
N LYS A 8 -16.02 -4.98 -1.22
CA LYS A 8 -17.12 -5.86 -0.81
C LYS A 8 -18.23 -5.07 -0.10
N LYS A 9 -19.48 -5.34 -0.49
CA LYS A 9 -20.65 -4.96 0.29
C LYS A 9 -20.80 -5.95 1.43
N LEU A 10 -20.93 -5.45 2.65
CA LEU A 10 -21.09 -6.26 3.86
C LEU A 10 -22.31 -5.76 4.63
N ASP A 11 -22.89 -6.64 5.43
CA ASP A 11 -24.01 -6.30 6.32
C ASP A 11 -23.62 -5.19 7.31
N GLU A 12 -24.62 -4.46 7.79
CA GLU A 12 -24.38 -3.35 8.72
C GLU A 12 -23.86 -3.87 10.06
N CYS A 13 -22.83 -3.19 10.57
CA CYS A 13 -22.34 -3.41 11.93
C CYS A 13 -22.95 -2.35 12.84
N GLU A 14 -23.79 -2.77 13.80
CA GLU A 14 -24.53 -1.84 14.67
C GLU A 14 -23.69 -1.24 15.80
N TYR A 15 -22.46 -1.74 16.01
CA TYR A 15 -21.61 -1.24 17.08
C TYR A 15 -21.14 0.19 16.83
N PRO A 16 -21.05 1.03 17.89
CA PRO A 16 -20.45 2.36 17.81
C PRO A 16 -19.00 2.31 17.32
N ALA A 17 -18.55 3.39 16.70
CA ALA A 17 -17.21 3.48 16.16
C ALA A 17 -16.12 3.42 17.26
N GLU A 18 -16.45 3.93 18.44
CA GLU A 18 -15.64 3.94 19.65
C GLU A 18 -15.38 2.50 20.14
N PHE A 19 -16.34 1.60 19.97
CA PHE A 19 -16.18 0.18 20.32
C PHE A 19 -15.09 -0.47 19.44
N LEU A 20 -15.09 -0.17 18.13
CA LEU A 20 -14.03 -0.63 17.25
C LEU A 20 -12.67 -0.09 17.71
N VAL A 21 -12.55 1.22 17.98
CA VAL A 21 -11.30 1.83 18.44
C VAL A 21 -10.79 1.18 19.72
N ALA A 22 -11.64 0.92 20.70
CA ALA A 22 -11.25 0.22 21.93
C ALA A 22 -10.65 -1.17 21.66
N ARG A 23 -11.24 -1.93 20.72
CA ARG A 23 -10.72 -3.23 20.29
C ARG A 23 -9.36 -3.10 19.58
N LEU A 24 -9.18 -2.06 18.76
CA LEU A 24 -7.91 -1.78 18.08
C LEU A 24 -6.79 -1.44 19.07
N LEU A 25 -7.10 -0.66 20.12
CA LEU A 25 -6.15 -0.36 21.20
C LEU A 25 -5.68 -1.62 21.92
N GLY A 26 -6.61 -2.55 22.23
CA GLY A 26 -6.27 -3.86 22.79
C GLY A 26 -5.33 -4.66 21.87
N LYS A 27 -5.65 -4.73 20.57
CA LYS A 27 -4.81 -5.41 19.56
C LYS A 27 -3.42 -4.78 19.42
N LYS A 28 -3.33 -3.44 19.50
CA LYS A 28 -2.04 -2.73 19.46
C LYS A 28 -1.13 -3.11 20.62
N GLY A 29 -1.69 -3.39 21.80
CA GLY A 29 -0.95 -3.88 22.96
C GLY A 29 -0.21 -5.19 22.70
N ALA A 30 -0.77 -6.06 21.86
CA ALA A 30 -0.24 -7.38 21.52
C ALA A 30 0.76 -7.39 20.34
N LEU A 31 1.07 -6.23 19.76
CA LEU A 31 2.05 -6.16 18.68
C LEU A 31 3.47 -6.42 19.19
N PHE A 32 4.25 -7.11 18.37
CA PHE A 32 5.65 -7.42 18.61
C PHE A 32 6.47 -6.13 18.85
N ARG A 33 7.41 -6.16 19.80
CA ARG A 33 8.20 -4.96 20.18
C ARG A 33 9.70 -5.17 20.12
N ASP A 34 10.16 -6.42 20.22
CA ASP A 34 11.59 -6.73 20.31
C ASP A 34 12.23 -6.89 18.92
N TRP A 35 12.27 -5.78 18.18
CA TRP A 35 12.85 -5.78 16.84
C TRP A 35 14.34 -6.18 16.84
N GLY A 36 15.08 -5.91 17.92
CA GLY A 36 16.49 -6.29 18.03
C GLY A 36 16.66 -7.81 18.00
N ALA A 37 15.98 -8.52 18.91
CA ALA A 37 16.05 -9.98 18.96
C ALA A 37 15.54 -10.65 17.68
N PHE A 38 14.57 -10.04 17.00
CA PHE A 38 14.05 -10.55 15.73
C PHE A 38 15.07 -10.46 14.58
N ILE A 39 15.78 -9.33 14.47
CA ILE A 39 16.79 -9.14 13.41
C ILE A 39 17.99 -10.06 13.64
N ASP A 40 18.44 -10.18 14.89
CA ASP A 40 19.62 -10.98 15.25
C ASP A 40 19.35 -12.49 15.28
N SER A 41 18.09 -12.89 15.08
CA SER A 41 17.72 -14.30 15.16
C SER A 41 18.19 -15.09 13.94
N THR A 42 18.88 -16.21 14.20
CA THR A 42 19.26 -17.19 13.18
C THR A 42 18.05 -17.82 12.48
N ASN A 43 16.88 -17.80 13.14
CA ASN A 43 15.59 -18.20 12.58
C ASN A 43 14.50 -17.18 12.93
N ALA A 44 14.30 -16.19 12.06
CA ALA A 44 13.30 -15.15 12.28
C ALA A 44 11.85 -15.66 12.31
N VAL A 45 11.55 -16.80 11.71
CA VAL A 45 10.18 -17.36 11.80
C VAL A 45 9.90 -17.91 13.20
N GLU A 46 10.88 -18.56 13.83
CA GLU A 46 10.76 -19.07 15.21
C GLU A 46 10.70 -17.96 16.25
N SER A 47 11.43 -16.86 16.08
CA SER A 47 11.35 -15.73 17.01
C SER A 47 9.96 -15.05 17.00
N LEU A 48 9.16 -15.31 15.98
CA LEU A 48 7.76 -14.87 15.91
C LEU A 48 6.74 -15.89 16.41
N GLN A 49 7.13 -17.07 16.90
CA GLN A 49 6.21 -18.17 17.25
C GLN A 49 5.07 -17.80 18.21
N ASN A 50 5.33 -16.88 19.14
CA ASN A 50 4.36 -16.43 20.15
C ASN A 50 3.57 -15.19 19.71
N THR A 51 3.64 -14.81 18.43
CA THR A 51 2.99 -13.61 17.89
C THR A 51 1.80 -13.97 17.02
N ILE A 52 0.92 -12.99 16.80
CA ILE A 52 -0.23 -13.11 15.89
C ILE A 52 0.15 -13.38 14.42
N PHE A 53 1.42 -13.19 14.06
CA PHE A 53 1.92 -13.36 12.70
C PHE A 53 2.26 -14.83 12.39
N TYR A 54 2.62 -15.62 13.41
CA TYR A 54 3.17 -16.96 13.22
C TYR A 54 2.27 -17.92 12.42
N PRO A 55 0.94 -18.00 12.64
CA PRO A 55 0.09 -18.89 11.85
C PRO A 55 0.20 -18.62 10.34
N PHE A 56 0.29 -17.35 9.95
CA PHE A 56 0.41 -16.95 8.55
C PHE A 56 1.78 -17.28 7.96
N LEU A 57 2.84 -17.09 8.75
CA LEU A 57 4.22 -17.40 8.36
C LEU A 57 4.46 -18.91 8.26
N LYS A 58 3.88 -19.71 9.15
CA LYS A 58 4.00 -21.16 9.15
C LYS A 58 3.42 -21.78 7.88
N GLU A 59 2.28 -21.29 7.41
CA GLU A 59 1.61 -21.82 6.22
C GLU A 59 2.23 -21.33 4.90
N ASN A 60 2.71 -20.09 4.84
CA ASN A 60 3.02 -19.41 3.58
C ASN A 60 4.40 -18.71 3.55
N ALA A 61 5.27 -19.03 4.51
CA ALA A 61 6.58 -18.40 4.69
C ALA A 61 6.47 -16.86 4.69
N ALA A 62 7.49 -16.17 4.16
CA ALA A 62 7.55 -14.71 4.12
C ALA A 62 6.35 -14.06 3.38
N ALA A 63 5.79 -14.72 2.36
CA ALA A 63 4.60 -14.21 1.66
C ALA A 63 3.34 -14.18 2.55
N GLY A 64 3.31 -15.00 3.61
CA GLY A 64 2.23 -15.07 4.58
C GLY A 64 2.00 -13.75 5.33
N ILE A 65 3.03 -12.92 5.51
CA ILE A 65 2.88 -11.67 6.28
C ILE A 65 1.94 -10.68 5.58
N TRP A 66 1.96 -10.61 4.25
CA TRP A 66 1.05 -9.76 3.48
C TRP A 66 -0.40 -10.29 3.52
N ARG A 67 -0.58 -11.60 3.74
CA ARG A 67 -1.90 -12.20 3.98
C ARG A 67 -2.44 -11.83 5.36
N PHE A 68 -1.57 -11.76 6.38
CA PHE A 68 -1.95 -11.23 7.69
C PHE A 68 -2.50 -9.80 7.56
N LEU A 69 -1.83 -8.91 6.81
CA LEU A 69 -2.31 -7.53 6.64
C LEU A 69 -3.72 -7.49 6.01
N ARG A 70 -3.96 -8.29 4.96
CA ARG A 70 -5.29 -8.38 4.33
C ARG A 70 -6.34 -8.95 5.29
N TYR A 71 -5.98 -9.97 6.05
CA TYR A 71 -6.85 -10.53 7.08
C TYR A 71 -7.23 -9.47 8.12
N GLU A 72 -6.26 -8.69 8.61
CA GLU A 72 -6.51 -7.62 9.58
C GLU A 72 -7.37 -6.50 8.96
N HIS A 73 -7.08 -6.09 7.73
CA HIS A 73 -7.91 -5.11 7.01
C HIS A 73 -9.36 -5.59 6.87
N LEU A 74 -9.58 -6.85 6.48
CA LEU A 74 -10.91 -7.44 6.40
C LEU A 74 -11.60 -7.49 7.78
N TRP A 75 -10.85 -7.85 8.82
CA TRP A 75 -11.36 -7.91 10.19
C TRP A 75 -11.86 -6.55 10.68
N VAL A 76 -11.10 -5.48 10.39
CA VAL A 76 -11.48 -4.11 10.72
C VAL A 76 -12.68 -3.67 9.87
N TYR A 77 -12.63 -3.88 8.55
CA TYR A 77 -13.68 -3.45 7.63
C TYR A 77 -15.04 -4.09 7.93
N LYS A 78 -15.05 -5.39 8.30
CA LYS A 78 -16.27 -6.09 8.76
C LYS A 78 -16.92 -5.43 9.98
N ARG A 79 -16.13 -4.83 10.87
CA ARG A 79 -16.59 -4.21 12.12
C ARG A 79 -16.85 -2.71 12.02
N MET A 80 -16.57 -2.10 10.87
CA MET A 80 -16.99 -0.73 10.58
C MET A 80 -18.49 -0.71 10.28
N ASN A 81 -19.21 0.29 10.79
CA ASN A 81 -20.53 0.65 10.30
C ASN A 81 -20.45 1.31 8.91
N SER A 82 -21.60 1.46 8.24
CA SER A 82 -21.72 2.07 6.90
C SER A 82 -21.03 3.43 6.80
N LYS A 83 -21.19 4.29 7.81
CA LYS A 83 -20.60 5.63 7.86
C LYS A 83 -19.08 5.59 7.88
N LEU A 84 -18.48 4.71 8.69
CA LEU A 84 -17.03 4.48 8.70
C LEU A 84 -16.55 3.87 7.38
N ARG A 85 -17.25 2.87 6.84
CA ARG A 85 -16.89 2.26 5.54
C ARG A 85 -16.92 3.29 4.41
N MET A 86 -17.90 4.19 4.40
CA MET A 86 -17.96 5.31 3.43
C MET A 86 -16.77 6.24 3.57
N ARG A 87 -16.38 6.59 4.80
CA ARG A 87 -15.23 7.48 5.05
C ARG A 87 -13.92 6.83 4.66
N PHE A 88 -13.70 5.59 5.11
CA PHE A 88 -12.45 4.84 4.95
C PHE A 88 -12.34 4.03 3.66
N GLY A 89 -13.38 4.01 2.82
CA GLY A 89 -13.38 3.27 1.57
C GLY A 89 -12.15 3.55 0.72
N SER A 90 -11.73 4.83 0.61
CA SER A 90 -10.55 5.20 -0.16
C SER A 90 -9.24 4.57 0.36
N TYR A 91 -9.12 4.39 1.68
CA TYR A 91 -7.95 3.75 2.30
C TYR A 91 -7.87 2.27 1.91
N PHE A 92 -8.98 1.55 2.02
CA PHE A 92 -9.02 0.13 1.66
C PHE A 92 -8.83 -0.08 0.16
N VAL A 93 -9.44 0.76 -0.69
CA VAL A 93 -9.18 0.71 -2.14
C VAL A 93 -7.69 0.92 -2.40
N TYR A 94 -7.05 1.92 -1.79
CA TYR A 94 -5.61 2.17 -1.96
C TYR A 94 -4.75 0.93 -1.67
N HIS A 95 -5.06 0.20 -0.60
CA HIS A 95 -4.32 -1.03 -0.27
C HIS A 95 -4.65 -2.20 -1.19
N GLU A 96 -5.90 -2.34 -1.65
CA GLU A 96 -6.30 -3.40 -2.58
C GLU A 96 -5.77 -3.21 -4.01
N ILE A 97 -5.29 -2.01 -4.39
CA ILE A 97 -4.55 -1.79 -5.64
C ILE A 97 -3.38 -2.78 -5.73
N ASN A 98 -2.66 -3.01 -4.63
CA ASN A 98 -1.52 -3.92 -4.63
C ASN A 98 -1.98 -5.38 -4.82
N THR A 99 -3.09 -5.80 -4.21
CA THR A 99 -3.68 -7.12 -4.44
C THR A 99 -4.03 -7.32 -5.91
N LEU A 100 -4.71 -6.33 -6.52
CA LEU A 100 -5.10 -6.35 -7.91
C LEU A 100 -3.89 -6.44 -8.84
N VAL A 101 -2.87 -5.60 -8.61
CA VAL A 101 -1.61 -5.60 -9.38
C VAL A 101 -0.89 -6.94 -9.27
N VAL A 102 -0.77 -7.52 -8.07
CA VAL A 102 -0.14 -8.83 -7.87
C VAL A 102 -0.91 -9.93 -8.61
N CYS A 103 -2.24 -9.90 -8.59
CA CYS A 103 -3.06 -10.84 -9.35
C CYS A 103 -2.81 -10.72 -10.86
N LEU A 104 -2.78 -9.49 -11.39
CA LEU A 104 -2.49 -9.26 -12.81
C LEU A 104 -1.09 -9.75 -13.21
N ARG A 105 -0.09 -9.56 -12.34
CA ARG A 105 1.25 -10.10 -12.56
C ARG A 105 1.23 -11.63 -12.67
N TYR A 106 0.55 -12.32 -11.76
CA TYR A 106 0.41 -13.77 -11.84
C TYR A 106 -0.37 -14.24 -13.07
N LEU A 107 -1.40 -13.50 -13.50
CA LEU A 107 -2.18 -13.81 -14.69
C LEU A 107 -1.40 -13.62 -16.00
N SER A 108 -0.51 -12.64 -16.02
CA SER A 108 0.42 -12.39 -17.13
C SER A 108 1.55 -13.43 -17.23
N GLY A 109 1.76 -14.21 -16.16
CA GLY A 109 2.80 -15.22 -16.04
C GLY A 109 2.40 -16.63 -16.50
N THR A 110 3.08 -17.65 -15.95
CA THR A 110 2.88 -19.06 -16.30
C THR A 110 1.59 -19.66 -15.72
N LYS A 111 1.12 -20.81 -16.24
CA LYS A 111 -0.08 -21.50 -15.73
C LYS A 111 0.00 -21.80 -14.22
N GLN A 112 1.18 -22.16 -13.71
CA GLN A 112 1.39 -22.42 -12.28
C GLN A 112 1.23 -21.14 -11.44
N GLN A 113 1.64 -19.99 -11.97
CA GLN A 113 1.46 -18.70 -11.31
C GLN A 113 -0.02 -18.28 -11.28
N ARG A 114 -0.80 -18.60 -12.32
CA ARG A 114 -2.25 -18.34 -12.33
C ARG A 114 -3.00 -19.00 -11.18
N GLY A 115 -2.59 -20.20 -10.76
CA GLY A 115 -3.15 -20.89 -9.60
C GLY A 115 -2.98 -20.12 -8.27
N ARG A 116 -2.01 -19.20 -8.19
CA ARG A 116 -1.77 -18.38 -7.00
C ARG A 116 -2.76 -17.24 -6.83
N VAL A 117 -3.50 -16.87 -7.88
CA VAL A 117 -4.49 -15.77 -7.84
C VAL A 117 -5.56 -16.02 -6.78
N VAL A 118 -6.08 -17.25 -6.69
CA VAL A 118 -7.09 -17.61 -5.69
C VAL A 118 -6.56 -17.40 -4.27
N GLN A 119 -5.28 -17.69 -4.04
CA GLN A 119 -4.65 -17.49 -2.74
C GLN A 119 -4.43 -16.01 -2.41
N GLU A 120 -4.14 -15.17 -3.40
CA GLU A 120 -4.01 -13.72 -3.19
C GLU A 120 -5.35 -13.04 -2.93
N LEU A 121 -6.42 -13.51 -3.58
CA LEU A 121 -7.77 -13.02 -3.39
C LEU A 121 -8.38 -13.51 -2.06
N HIS A 122 -7.76 -14.48 -1.39
CA HIS A 122 -8.18 -14.91 -0.06
C HIS A 122 -8.10 -13.73 0.93
N ASN A 123 -9.21 -13.48 1.63
CA ASN A 123 -9.41 -12.34 2.54
C ASN A 123 -9.26 -10.94 1.91
N CYS A 124 -9.23 -10.80 0.58
CA CYS A 124 -9.22 -9.48 -0.05
C CYS A 124 -10.56 -8.76 0.13
N LEU A 125 -10.52 -7.43 0.08
CA LEU A 125 -11.69 -6.56 0.11
C LEU A 125 -12.23 -6.17 -1.26
N LEU A 126 -11.58 -6.59 -2.35
CA LEU A 126 -12.06 -6.32 -3.72
C LEU A 126 -13.50 -6.82 -3.91
N HIS A 127 -14.32 -6.08 -4.65
CA HIS A 127 -15.69 -6.49 -4.98
C HIS A 127 -15.72 -7.87 -5.66
N ASN A 128 -16.81 -8.63 -5.47
CA ASN A 128 -16.93 -9.99 -6.00
C ASN A 128 -16.80 -10.02 -7.53
N ASP A 129 -17.44 -9.10 -8.25
CA ASP A 129 -17.28 -9.00 -9.72
C ASP A 129 -15.82 -8.91 -10.18
N ILE A 130 -14.96 -8.18 -9.44
CA ILE A 130 -13.54 -8.05 -9.78
C ILE A 130 -12.82 -9.38 -9.51
N GLN A 131 -13.12 -10.03 -8.40
CA GLN A 131 -12.58 -11.37 -8.10
C GLN A 131 -13.01 -12.40 -9.15
N ASP A 132 -14.26 -12.35 -9.58
CA ASP A 132 -14.79 -13.22 -10.63
C ASP A 132 -14.07 -12.98 -11.96
N ILE A 133 -13.83 -11.72 -12.34
CA ILE A 133 -13.05 -11.38 -13.53
C ILE A 133 -11.62 -11.96 -13.45
N LEU A 134 -10.97 -11.85 -12.29
CA LEU A 134 -9.57 -12.30 -12.09
C LEU A 134 -9.44 -13.83 -12.00
N THR A 135 -10.49 -14.54 -11.61
CA THR A 135 -10.50 -16.00 -11.46
C THR A 135 -11.01 -16.75 -12.69
N ARG A 136 -11.57 -16.04 -13.68
CA ARG A 136 -11.97 -16.62 -14.97
C ARG A 136 -10.80 -17.30 -15.66
N ASN A 137 -11.01 -18.53 -16.10
CA ASN A 137 -10.04 -19.28 -16.91
C ASN A 137 -10.10 -18.83 -18.38
N ILE A 138 -9.75 -17.57 -18.65
CA ILE A 138 -9.68 -16.98 -19.99
C ILE A 138 -8.28 -16.40 -20.25
N ASN A 139 -8.02 -15.93 -21.47
CA ASN A 139 -6.73 -15.31 -21.80
C ASN A 139 -6.57 -13.95 -21.09
N PHE A 140 -5.31 -13.53 -20.88
CA PHE A 140 -4.99 -12.33 -20.09
C PHE A 140 -5.55 -11.04 -20.72
N ILE A 141 -5.56 -10.94 -22.05
CA ILE A 141 -6.11 -9.78 -22.76
C ILE A 141 -7.62 -9.64 -22.52
N ALA A 142 -8.36 -10.75 -22.52
CA ALA A 142 -9.79 -10.77 -22.22
C ALA A 142 -10.07 -10.39 -20.75
N ILE A 143 -9.19 -10.79 -19.81
CA ILE A 143 -9.26 -10.32 -18.42
C ILE A 143 -9.08 -8.80 -18.35
N LEU A 144 -8.08 -8.25 -19.04
CA LEU A 144 -7.84 -6.81 -19.07
C LEU A 144 -9.02 -6.03 -19.66
N GLN A 145 -9.64 -6.53 -20.73
CA GLN A 145 -10.83 -5.91 -21.31
C GLN A 145 -12.02 -5.94 -20.34
N ALA A 146 -12.28 -7.08 -19.71
CA ALA A 146 -13.37 -7.19 -18.72
C ALA A 146 -13.12 -6.27 -17.51
N LEU A 147 -11.88 -6.18 -17.05
CA LEU A 147 -11.49 -5.29 -15.96
C LEU A 147 -11.61 -3.82 -16.37
N GLU A 148 -11.20 -3.46 -17.59
CA GLU A 148 -11.35 -2.11 -18.15
C GLU A 148 -12.81 -1.69 -18.19
N THR A 149 -13.70 -2.54 -18.71
CA THR A 149 -15.14 -2.28 -18.69
C THR A 149 -15.66 -2.07 -17.27
N ARG A 150 -15.20 -2.88 -16.30
CA ARG A 150 -15.65 -2.77 -14.90
C ARG A 150 -15.08 -1.57 -14.15
N LEU A 151 -13.87 -1.12 -14.48
CA LEU A 151 -13.21 0.01 -13.82
C LEU A 151 -13.58 1.35 -14.47
N THR A 152 -13.91 1.37 -15.76
CA THR A 152 -14.39 2.58 -16.45
C THR A 152 -15.75 3.06 -15.93
N THR A 153 -16.60 2.16 -15.40
CA THR A 153 -17.83 2.58 -14.68
C THR A 153 -17.51 3.37 -13.42
N TYR A 154 -16.36 3.11 -12.79
CA TYR A 154 -15.91 3.83 -11.61
C TYR A 154 -15.23 5.16 -12.00
N SER A 155 -14.34 5.14 -13.00
CA SER A 155 -13.65 6.33 -13.51
C SER A 155 -13.17 6.12 -14.94
N GLU A 156 -13.42 7.09 -15.82
CA GLU A 156 -12.99 7.05 -17.23
C GLU A 156 -11.46 6.98 -17.39
N LEU A 157 -10.70 7.34 -16.35
CA LEU A 157 -9.23 7.24 -16.32
C LEU A 157 -8.71 5.82 -16.53
N PHE A 158 -9.53 4.79 -16.29
CA PHE A 158 -9.15 3.40 -16.51
C PHE A 158 -9.27 2.95 -17.96
N ALA A 159 -9.72 3.81 -18.89
CA ALA A 159 -9.74 3.47 -20.30
C ALA A 159 -8.32 3.18 -20.83
N GLY A 160 -8.20 2.19 -21.71
CA GLY A 160 -6.95 1.83 -22.38
C GLY A 160 -6.01 0.88 -21.60
N LEU A 161 -6.47 0.14 -20.60
CA LEU A 161 -5.64 -0.85 -19.87
C LEU A 161 -4.95 -1.82 -20.82
N ARG A 162 -5.70 -2.33 -21.80
CA ARG A 162 -5.16 -3.25 -22.82
C ARG A 162 -4.05 -2.59 -23.63
N ALA A 163 -4.30 -1.39 -24.15
CA ALA A 163 -3.34 -0.68 -24.99
C ALA A 163 -2.04 -0.35 -24.24
N HIS A 164 -2.14 0.01 -22.96
CA HIS A 164 -0.99 0.24 -22.09
C HIS A 164 -0.15 -1.02 -21.90
N TYR A 165 -0.81 -2.17 -21.67
CA TYR A 165 -0.12 -3.46 -21.55
C TYR A 165 0.57 -3.88 -22.86
N GLU A 166 -0.14 -3.83 -23.99
CA GLU A 166 0.40 -4.24 -25.29
C GLU A 166 1.62 -3.39 -25.71
N LYS A 167 1.61 -2.08 -25.39
CA LYS A 167 2.68 -1.16 -25.79
C LYS A 167 3.92 -1.20 -24.87
N ARG A 168 3.73 -1.40 -23.56
CA ARG A 168 4.80 -1.19 -22.56
C ARG A 168 4.94 -2.33 -21.53
N GLY A 169 4.18 -3.40 -21.67
CA GLY A 169 4.24 -4.58 -20.82
C GLY A 169 3.63 -4.41 -19.42
N ILE A 170 3.76 -5.45 -18.60
CA ILE A 170 3.13 -5.54 -17.28
C ILE A 170 3.61 -4.43 -16.33
N ALA A 171 4.90 -4.12 -16.30
CA ALA A 171 5.44 -3.12 -15.38
C ALA A 171 4.83 -1.71 -15.61
N ALA A 172 4.60 -1.35 -16.88
CA ALA A 172 3.96 -0.08 -17.21
C ALA A 172 2.46 -0.08 -16.90
N LEU A 173 1.78 -1.22 -17.08
CA LEU A 173 0.39 -1.37 -16.66
C LEU A 173 0.24 -1.18 -15.15
N GLU A 174 1.15 -1.73 -14.34
CA GLU A 174 1.11 -1.58 -12.88
C GLU A 174 1.23 -0.12 -12.42
N ILE A 175 2.12 0.64 -13.07
CA ILE A 175 2.29 2.08 -12.81
C ILE A 175 1.01 2.81 -13.23
N PHE A 176 0.55 2.62 -14.46
CA PHE A 176 -0.66 3.24 -14.99
C PHE A 176 -1.88 3.00 -14.08
N MET A 177 -2.11 1.75 -13.66
CA MET A 177 -3.23 1.43 -12.77
C MET A 177 -3.12 2.16 -11.43
N ARG A 178 -1.94 2.18 -10.82
CA ARG A 178 -1.71 2.87 -9.55
C ARG A 178 -2.02 4.37 -9.68
N ASP A 179 -1.59 4.99 -10.77
CA ASP A 179 -1.82 6.40 -11.07
C ASP A 179 -3.33 6.68 -11.22
N CYS A 180 -4.01 5.89 -12.05
CA CYS A 180 -5.45 6.02 -12.28
C CYS A 180 -6.25 5.87 -10.98
N PHE A 181 -5.89 4.90 -10.12
CA PHE A 181 -6.55 4.75 -8.83
C PHE A 181 -6.28 5.94 -7.91
N LEU A 182 -5.03 6.39 -7.76
CA LEU A 182 -4.71 7.50 -6.86
C LEU A 182 -5.39 8.81 -7.29
N VAL A 183 -5.37 9.13 -8.58
CA VAL A 183 -6.08 10.29 -9.14
C VAL A 183 -7.58 10.16 -8.91
N SER A 184 -8.15 8.99 -9.22
CA SER A 184 -9.59 8.74 -9.01
C SER A 184 -9.98 8.88 -7.54
N LEU A 185 -9.20 8.33 -6.61
CA LEU A 185 -9.46 8.40 -5.17
C LEU A 185 -9.41 9.84 -4.64
N LEU A 186 -8.48 10.66 -5.14
CA LEU A 186 -8.37 12.08 -4.77
C LEU A 186 -9.47 12.96 -5.37
N SER A 187 -10.07 12.54 -6.49
CA SER A 187 -11.19 13.25 -7.12
C SER A 187 -12.51 13.14 -6.34
N VAL A 188 -12.64 12.10 -5.51
CA VAL A 188 -13.85 11.87 -4.72
C VAL A 188 -13.81 12.66 -3.41
N LYS A 189 -14.96 13.22 -3.03
CA LYS A 189 -15.14 13.90 -1.73
C LYS A 189 -14.86 12.90 -0.60
N GLN A 190 -13.90 13.25 0.25
CA GLN A 190 -13.47 12.42 1.38
C GLN A 190 -13.10 13.29 2.59
N PRO A 191 -13.04 12.71 3.80
CA PRO A 191 -12.61 13.44 5.00
C PRO A 191 -11.23 14.08 4.80
N SER A 192 -11.02 15.27 5.35
CA SER A 192 -9.77 16.06 5.18
C SER A 192 -8.52 15.28 5.59
N MET A 193 -8.61 14.47 6.64
CA MET A 193 -7.54 13.61 7.13
C MET A 193 -7.15 12.52 6.12
N LEU A 194 -8.13 11.81 5.56
CA LEU A 194 -7.88 10.77 4.55
C LEU A 194 -7.42 11.36 3.23
N LYS A 195 -7.93 12.53 2.85
CA LYS A 195 -7.39 13.29 1.72
C LYS A 195 -5.90 13.54 1.94
N SER A 196 -5.54 14.15 3.07
CA SER A 196 -4.15 14.45 3.41
C SER A 196 -3.26 13.21 3.40
N PHE A 197 -3.75 12.07 3.91
CA PHE A 197 -3.04 10.79 3.84
C PHE A 197 -2.78 10.35 2.40
N LEU A 198 -3.80 10.33 1.53
CA LEU A 198 -3.63 9.95 0.12
C LEU A 198 -2.71 10.91 -0.63
N GLN A 199 -2.74 12.19 -0.32
CA GLN A 199 -1.81 13.17 -0.88
C GLN A 199 -0.37 12.86 -0.46
N TYR A 200 -0.13 12.45 0.79
CA TYR A 200 1.19 11.95 1.19
C TYR A 200 1.60 10.67 0.47
N MET A 201 0.66 9.77 0.17
CA MET A 201 0.98 8.57 -0.62
C MET A 201 1.33 8.92 -2.07
N VAL A 202 0.67 9.92 -2.67
CA VAL A 202 1.07 10.45 -3.99
C VAL A 202 2.47 11.05 -3.94
N ASP A 203 2.74 11.93 -2.97
CA ASP A 203 4.07 12.54 -2.82
C ASP A 203 5.15 11.48 -2.59
N PHE A 204 4.86 10.44 -1.80
CA PHE A 204 5.74 9.28 -1.59
C PHE A 204 6.07 8.57 -2.90
N HIS A 205 5.06 8.21 -3.71
CA HIS A 205 5.28 7.51 -4.99
C HIS A 205 6.06 8.36 -5.99
N ASN A 206 5.79 9.67 -6.04
CA ASN A 206 6.54 10.60 -6.88
C ASN A 206 8.01 10.72 -6.45
N CYS A 207 8.28 10.83 -5.14
CA CYS A 207 9.65 10.83 -4.60
C CYS A 207 10.40 9.56 -4.97
N MET A 208 9.78 8.39 -4.78
CA MET A 208 10.40 7.09 -5.08
C MET A 208 10.66 6.92 -6.58
N SER A 209 9.73 7.36 -7.42
CA SER A 209 9.87 7.29 -8.88
C SER A 209 10.99 8.21 -9.38
N LEU A 210 11.05 9.44 -8.86
CA LEU A 210 12.10 10.40 -9.18
C LEU A 210 13.47 9.89 -8.71
N ALA A 211 13.59 9.42 -7.48
CA ALA A 211 14.85 8.89 -6.95
C ALA A 211 15.38 7.71 -7.78
N LYS A 212 14.49 6.81 -8.24
CA LYS A 212 14.85 5.72 -9.16
C LYS A 212 15.36 6.22 -10.51
N CYS A 213 14.72 7.23 -11.09
CA CYS A 213 15.14 7.79 -12.37
C CYS A 213 16.51 8.49 -12.26
N LEU A 214 16.72 9.27 -11.21
CA LEU A 214 18.01 9.93 -10.93
C LEU A 214 19.13 8.91 -10.71
N ARG A 215 18.90 7.88 -9.87
CA ARG A 215 19.92 6.85 -9.59
C ARG A 215 20.32 6.07 -10.84
N TRP A 216 19.36 5.73 -11.69
CA TRP A 216 19.58 4.87 -12.85
C TRP A 216 19.88 5.63 -14.15
N HIS A 217 20.02 6.97 -14.09
CA HIS A 217 20.28 7.82 -15.26
C HIS A 217 19.36 7.51 -16.44
N ARG A 218 18.08 7.26 -16.17
CA ARG A 218 17.12 6.95 -17.24
C ARG A 218 16.86 8.21 -18.06
N GLU A 219 16.97 8.09 -19.38
CA GLU A 219 16.66 9.20 -20.30
C GLU A 219 15.18 9.60 -20.27
N ALA A 220 14.29 8.64 -19.97
CA ALA A 220 12.86 8.88 -19.91
C ALA A 220 12.46 9.56 -18.59
N GLU A 221 11.74 10.68 -18.69
CA GLU A 221 11.19 11.41 -17.54
C GLU A 221 10.31 10.51 -16.66
N PRO A 222 10.34 10.69 -15.32
CA PRO A 222 9.47 9.96 -14.42
C PRO A 222 8.00 10.29 -14.71
N ILE A 223 7.16 9.26 -14.71
CA ILE A 223 5.70 9.46 -14.71
C ILE A 223 5.32 9.95 -13.30
N LEU A 224 4.78 11.17 -13.23
CA LEU A 224 4.43 11.83 -11.98
C LEU A 224 2.90 11.86 -11.80
N ILE A 225 2.47 11.53 -10.60
CA ILE A 225 1.05 11.48 -10.21
C ILE A 225 0.64 12.86 -9.70
N SER A 226 -0.46 13.40 -10.23
CA SER A 226 -1.04 14.66 -9.76
C SER A 226 -1.83 14.50 -8.45
N GLY A 227 -2.04 15.61 -7.75
CA GLY A 227 -2.94 15.67 -6.59
C GLY A 227 -2.28 15.53 -5.22
N GLY A 228 -0.95 15.31 -5.17
CA GLY A 228 -0.15 15.37 -3.95
C GLY A 228 -0.10 16.76 -3.30
N ASN A 229 0.60 16.88 -2.18
CA ASN A 229 0.84 18.20 -1.57
C ASN A 229 1.94 18.97 -2.30
N ILE A 230 2.85 18.24 -2.96
CA ILE A 230 3.92 18.81 -3.76
C ILE A 230 3.45 18.84 -5.22
N THR A 231 3.56 20.01 -5.85
CA THR A 231 3.14 20.18 -7.25
C THR A 231 4.03 19.37 -8.20
N VAL A 232 3.44 18.87 -9.29
CA VAL A 232 4.17 18.13 -10.34
C VAL A 232 5.33 18.96 -10.91
N ASP A 233 5.11 20.25 -11.14
CA ASP A 233 6.13 21.20 -11.58
C ASP A 233 7.34 21.28 -10.61
N ARG A 234 7.13 21.13 -9.30
CA ARG A 234 8.25 21.08 -8.34
C ARG A 234 9.05 19.78 -8.46
N PHE A 235 8.41 18.65 -8.76
CA PHE A 235 9.10 17.40 -9.05
C PHE A 235 9.84 17.45 -10.38
N GLN A 236 9.26 18.05 -11.42
CA GLN A 236 9.91 18.25 -12.72
C GLN A 236 11.16 19.12 -12.57
N ARG A 237 11.08 20.25 -11.84
CA ARG A 237 12.27 21.07 -11.54
C ARG A 237 13.34 20.28 -10.79
N ALA A 238 12.97 19.43 -9.84
CA ALA A 238 13.91 18.58 -9.11
C ALA A 238 14.59 17.55 -10.03
N TYR A 239 13.84 16.98 -10.97
CA TYR A 239 14.38 16.08 -12.01
C TYR A 239 15.39 16.79 -12.90
N PHE A 240 15.03 17.93 -13.51
CA PHE A 240 15.91 18.67 -14.41
C PHE A 240 17.17 19.20 -13.72
N ARG A 241 17.09 19.55 -12.44
CA ARG A 241 18.24 19.97 -11.63
C ARG A 241 19.05 18.79 -11.06
N GLN A 242 18.59 17.56 -11.26
CA GLN A 242 19.14 16.35 -10.66
C GLN A 242 19.27 16.44 -9.12
N ASP A 243 18.37 17.19 -8.48
CA ASP A 243 18.43 17.47 -7.04
C ASP A 243 17.05 17.26 -6.40
N LEU A 244 16.97 16.25 -5.53
CA LEU A 244 15.75 15.90 -4.79
C LEU A 244 15.59 16.69 -3.49
N ALA A 245 16.64 17.33 -2.98
CA ALA A 245 16.62 18.02 -1.67
C ALA A 245 15.47 19.03 -1.52
N PRO A 246 15.12 19.86 -2.53
CA PRO A 246 14.00 20.79 -2.43
C PRO A 246 12.66 20.09 -2.18
N VAL A 247 12.47 18.86 -2.65
CA VAL A 247 11.27 18.05 -2.41
C VAL A 247 11.34 17.43 -1.01
N LEU A 248 12.50 16.88 -0.61
CA LEU A 248 12.68 16.23 0.70
C LEU A 248 12.49 17.19 1.88
N ARG A 249 12.82 18.47 1.71
CA ARG A 249 12.57 19.52 2.72
C ARG A 249 11.08 19.64 3.08
N PHE A 250 10.16 19.34 2.17
CA PHE A 250 8.72 19.32 2.47
C PHE A 250 8.36 18.26 3.52
N PHE A 251 9.06 17.13 3.51
CA PHE A 251 8.90 16.06 4.49
C PHE A 251 9.65 16.35 5.80
N ARG A 252 10.32 17.50 5.91
CA ARG A 252 11.22 17.87 7.02
C ARG A 252 12.31 16.83 7.26
N LEU A 253 12.80 16.22 6.18
CA LEU A 253 13.89 15.25 6.21
C LEU A 253 15.20 16.03 6.06
N LYS A 254 15.89 16.27 7.18
CA LYS A 254 17.21 16.96 7.19
C LYS A 254 18.37 15.99 6.91
N ASP A 255 18.23 14.73 7.31
CA ASP A 255 19.35 13.77 7.31
C ASP A 255 19.48 12.96 6.00
N VAL A 256 18.61 13.21 5.00
CA VAL A 256 18.61 12.49 3.71
C VAL A 256 19.26 13.35 2.60
N GLU A 257 19.68 14.58 2.91
CA GLU A 257 20.22 15.53 1.95
C GLU A 257 21.59 15.10 1.36
N GLY A 258 22.26 14.08 1.94
CA GLY A 258 23.60 13.65 1.51
C GLY A 258 23.70 12.30 0.78
N ASP A 259 22.64 11.49 0.73
CA ASP A 259 22.74 10.12 0.20
C ASP A 259 21.44 9.64 -0.46
N THR A 260 20.95 10.40 -1.44
CA THR A 260 19.84 10.00 -2.33
C THR A 260 20.19 8.75 -3.18
N SER A 261 21.44 8.28 -3.12
CA SER A 261 21.90 7.05 -3.75
C SER A 261 21.23 5.81 -3.13
N ASP A 262 20.89 5.87 -1.84
CA ASP A 262 20.22 4.79 -1.13
C ASP A 262 18.69 4.98 -1.10
N ILE A 263 18.05 4.40 -2.12
CA ILE A 263 16.59 4.36 -2.28
C ILE A 263 15.90 3.78 -1.03
N GLN A 264 16.52 2.83 -0.34
CA GLN A 264 15.94 2.20 0.83
C GLN A 264 15.90 3.19 2.01
N LYS A 265 17.00 3.89 2.29
CA LYS A 265 17.05 4.96 3.31
C LYS A 265 15.99 6.03 3.05
N LEU A 266 15.86 6.47 1.80
CA LEU A 266 14.84 7.44 1.40
C LEU A 266 13.42 6.92 1.68
N GLU A 267 13.11 5.69 1.28
CA GLU A 267 11.81 5.08 1.52
C GLU A 267 11.46 5.08 3.02
N ASN A 268 12.39 4.63 3.86
CA ASN A 268 12.21 4.55 5.30
C ASN A 268 12.00 5.94 5.92
N ALA A 269 12.77 6.94 5.48
CA ALA A 269 12.65 8.31 5.97
C ALA A 269 11.28 8.91 5.62
N LEU A 270 10.79 8.69 4.40
CA LEU A 270 9.46 9.14 3.97
C LEU A 270 8.36 8.45 4.79
N LEU A 271 8.41 7.13 4.93
CA LEU A 271 7.44 6.36 5.73
C LEU A 271 7.44 6.79 7.21
N LYS A 272 8.61 7.07 7.79
CA LYS A 272 8.73 7.61 9.16
C LYS A 272 8.14 9.00 9.29
N SER A 273 8.34 9.87 8.29
CA SER A 273 7.72 11.20 8.25
C SER A 273 6.19 11.11 8.22
N ILE A 274 5.63 10.23 7.38
CA ILE A 274 4.19 9.96 7.32
C ILE A 274 3.69 9.41 8.66
N SER A 275 4.38 8.41 9.23
CA SER A 275 4.03 7.80 10.53
C SER A 275 3.93 8.84 11.65
N ARG A 276 4.91 9.75 11.76
CA ARG A 276 4.90 10.84 12.75
C ARG A 276 3.71 11.79 12.57
N LYS A 277 3.32 12.08 11.33
CA LYS A 277 2.16 12.94 11.05
C LYS A 277 0.86 12.25 11.47
N LEU A 278 0.69 10.97 11.12
CA LEU A 278 -0.49 10.20 11.51
C LEU A 278 -0.59 10.01 13.02
N GLN A 279 0.53 9.77 13.69
CA GLN A 279 0.59 9.69 15.16
C GLN A 279 0.14 11.01 15.81
N ARG A 280 0.57 12.17 15.29
CA ARG A 280 0.11 13.47 15.81
C ARG A 280 -1.39 13.65 15.66
N TRP A 281 -1.98 13.16 14.57
CA TRP A 281 -3.44 13.19 14.42
C TRP A 281 -4.13 12.25 15.42
N SER A 282 -3.57 11.06 15.69
CA SER A 282 -4.14 10.13 16.66
C SER A 282 -4.10 10.69 18.10
N LEU A 283 -3.07 11.48 18.43
CA LEU A 283 -2.99 12.18 19.73
C LEU A 283 -4.13 13.18 19.96
N GLN A 284 -4.84 13.60 18.92
CA GLN A 284 -6.05 14.43 19.03
C GLN A 284 -7.29 13.63 19.47
N ARG A 285 -7.16 12.31 19.70
CA ARG A 285 -8.20 11.39 20.21
C ARG A 285 -9.49 11.41 19.41
N SER A 286 -9.37 11.40 18.08
CA SER A 286 -10.52 11.19 17.20
C SER A 286 -10.56 9.75 16.71
N VAL A 287 -11.76 9.18 16.64
CA VAL A 287 -12.00 7.83 16.12
C VAL A 287 -11.34 7.63 14.75
N ASP A 288 -11.54 8.58 13.84
CA ASP A 288 -10.99 8.50 12.48
C ASP A 288 -9.45 8.53 12.51
N ALA A 289 -8.82 9.33 13.37
CA ALA A 289 -7.37 9.37 13.46
C ALA A 289 -6.78 8.10 14.07
N ASP A 290 -7.38 7.58 15.14
CA ASP A 290 -6.92 6.36 15.80
C ASP A 290 -7.04 5.15 14.86
N LEU A 291 -8.15 5.08 14.12
CA LEU A 291 -8.39 4.05 13.12
C LEU A 291 -7.37 4.12 11.97
N LEU A 292 -7.16 5.30 11.39
CA LEU A 292 -6.18 5.49 10.31
C LEU A 292 -4.78 5.15 10.77
N PHE A 293 -4.39 5.63 11.97
CA PHE A 293 -3.08 5.37 12.51
C PHE A 293 -2.88 3.88 12.81
N TYR A 294 -3.87 3.20 13.38
CA TYR A 294 -3.81 1.75 13.60
C TYR A 294 -3.57 0.98 12.30
N LEU A 295 -4.37 1.25 11.26
CA LEU A 295 -4.25 0.57 9.97
C LEU A 295 -2.87 0.82 9.33
N TRP A 296 -2.39 2.07 9.39
CA TRP A 296 -1.04 2.42 8.95
C TRP A 296 0.05 1.69 9.74
N GLN A 297 -0.09 1.58 11.06
CA GLN A 297 0.85 0.82 11.88
C GLN A 297 0.89 -0.64 11.46
N GLN A 298 -0.25 -1.29 11.19
CA GLN A 298 -0.28 -2.67 10.70
C GLN A 298 0.48 -2.82 9.37
N TYR A 299 0.33 -1.87 8.46
CA TYR A 299 1.09 -1.83 7.21
C TYR A 299 2.61 -1.73 7.46
N CYS A 300 3.05 -0.78 8.30
CA CYS A 300 4.47 -0.62 8.63
C CYS A 300 5.04 -1.88 9.31
N TYR A 301 4.30 -2.49 10.25
CA TYR A 301 4.67 -3.73 10.91
C TYR A 301 4.87 -4.88 9.91
N THR A 302 3.88 -5.07 9.03
CA THR A 302 3.91 -6.09 7.97
C THR A 302 5.12 -5.90 7.06
N ARG A 303 5.38 -4.64 6.65
CA ARG A 303 6.54 -4.30 5.82
C ARG A 303 7.84 -4.61 6.55
N ASN A 304 8.01 -4.16 7.78
CA ASN A 304 9.24 -4.38 8.55
C ASN A 304 9.53 -5.88 8.72
N ILE A 305 8.52 -6.69 9.06
CA ILE A 305 8.66 -8.14 9.16
C ILE A 305 9.01 -8.75 7.80
N SER A 306 8.31 -8.34 6.73
CA SER A 306 8.60 -8.81 5.36
C SER A 306 10.04 -8.49 4.95
N MET A 307 10.57 -7.33 5.34
CA MET A 307 11.94 -6.95 5.05
C MET A 307 12.92 -7.88 5.75
N VAL A 308 12.82 -8.02 7.08
CA VAL A 308 13.71 -8.90 7.87
C VAL A 308 13.70 -10.32 7.33
N LEU A 309 12.51 -10.88 7.04
CA LEU A 309 12.38 -12.22 6.49
C LEU A 309 13.01 -12.37 5.10
N SER A 310 13.06 -11.29 4.31
CA SER A 310 13.66 -11.31 2.97
C SER A 310 15.17 -11.05 2.99
N THR A 311 15.70 -10.52 4.09
CA THR A 311 17.11 -10.11 4.25
C THR A 311 17.91 -11.02 5.18
N LEU A 312 17.36 -12.14 5.67
CA LEU A 312 18.02 -13.17 6.47
C LEU A 312 19.34 -13.75 5.90
N LEU A 313 19.80 -13.28 4.73
CA LEU A 313 21.04 -13.68 4.05
C LEU A 313 21.98 -12.49 3.73
N LEU A 314 21.70 -11.28 4.23
CA LEU A 314 22.46 -10.05 3.97
C LEU A 314 22.77 -9.34 5.29
N ASP A 315 23.85 -8.52 5.33
CA ASP A 315 24.29 -7.75 6.51
C ASP A 315 23.12 -7.12 7.31
N ASP A 316 23.18 -7.22 8.65
CA ASP A 316 22.09 -6.86 9.58
C ASP A 316 21.89 -5.33 9.74
N GLU A 317 22.94 -4.53 9.52
CA GLU A 317 22.93 -3.07 9.73
C GLU A 317 21.97 -2.31 8.77
N PRO A 318 21.94 -2.58 7.45
CA PRO A 318 20.94 -2.05 6.53
C PRO A 318 19.49 -2.34 6.93
N VAL A 319 19.25 -3.52 7.52
CA VAL A 319 17.91 -3.98 7.92
C VAL A 319 17.43 -3.22 9.16
N ARG A 320 18.31 -3.10 10.18
CA ARG A 320 18.04 -2.30 11.39
C ARG A 320 17.64 -0.87 11.07
N ARG A 321 18.37 -0.23 10.14
CA ARG A 321 18.09 1.15 9.70
C ARG A 321 16.79 1.27 8.89
N SER A 322 16.22 0.15 8.47
CA SER A 322 15.02 0.11 7.64
C SER A 322 13.70 -0.12 8.35
N ILE A 323 13.77 -0.40 9.65
CA ILE A 323 12.58 -0.54 10.48
C ILE A 323 11.92 0.82 10.67
N VAL A 324 10.67 0.92 10.25
CA VAL A 324 9.80 2.07 10.49
C VAL A 324 9.02 1.81 11.78
N ALA A 325 9.53 2.30 12.91
CA ALA A 325 8.90 2.24 14.23
C ALA A 325 8.32 3.59 14.66
#